data_AF-A0A3B9ZYW7-F1
#
_entry.id   AF-A0A3B9ZYW7-F1
#
_cell.length_a   1.000
_cell.length_b   1.000
_cell.length_c   1.000
_cell.angle_alpha   90.00
_cell.angle_beta   90.00
_cell.angle_gamma   90.00
#
_symmetry.space_group_name_H-M   'P 1'
#
loop_
_entity.id
_entity.type
_entity.pdbx_description
1 polymer ?
#
loop_
_entity_poly.entity_id
_entity_poly.type
_entity_poly.pdbx_seq_one_letter_code
_entity_poly.pdbx_strand_id
1 'polypeptide(L)' 'PIAAGETISENDLHMLSPGDGFKWVEKDKIVGKKALVGIPANEIIYAEMIKI' A
#
# COMPACT_ATOMS: atom_id res chain seq x y z
N PRO A 1 -4.18 3.86 -8.78
CA PRO A 1 -4.11 2.38 -8.93
C PRO A 1 -2.65 1.98 -9.08
N ILE A 2 -2.24 0.81 -8.59
CA ILE A 2 -0.85 0.35 -8.61
C ILE A 2 -0.78 -0.99 -9.36
N ALA A 3 0.13 -1.11 -10.33
CA ALA A 3 0.29 -2.35 -11.10
C ALA A 3 1.10 -3.41 -10.32
N ALA A 4 0.88 -4.68 -10.63
CA ALA A 4 1.70 -5.76 -10.08
C ALA A 4 3.17 -5.56 -10.46
N GLY A 5 4.07 -5.64 -9.47
CA GLY A 5 5.52 -5.43 -9.62
C GLY A 5 5.99 -3.98 -9.52
N GLU A 6 5.06 -3.02 -9.49
CA GLU A 6 5.33 -1.59 -9.30
C GLU A 6 5.80 -1.30 -7.87
N THR A 7 6.65 -0.29 -7.72
CA THR A 7 7.14 0.15 -6.40
C THR A 7 6.20 1.21 -5.86
N ILE A 8 5.64 0.96 -4.68
CA ILE A 8 4.67 1.86 -4.05
C ILE A 8 5.40 3.10 -3.52
N SER A 9 4.91 4.28 -3.89
CA SER A 9 5.42 5.57 -3.44
C SER A 9 4.45 6.25 -2.49
N GLU A 10 4.88 7.36 -1.87
CA GLU A 10 3.99 8.15 -1.03
C GLU A 10 2.82 8.76 -1.80
N ASN A 11 2.98 9.03 -3.11
CA ASN A 11 1.94 9.64 -3.93
C ASN A 11 0.80 8.67 -4.24
N ASP A 12 1.03 7.36 -4.08
CA ASP A 12 0.01 6.33 -4.28
C ASP A 12 -0.88 6.16 -3.04
N LEU A 13 -0.47 6.71 -1.89
CA LEU A 13 -1.10 6.49 -0.60
C LEU A 13 -1.95 7.67 -0.17
N HIS A 14 -3.15 7.36 0.31
CA HIS A 14 -3.95 8.28 1.09
C HIS A 14 -4.27 7.62 2.44
N MET A 15 -3.76 8.20 3.52
CA MET A 15 -3.92 7.65 4.85
C MET A 15 -5.18 8.23 5.50
N LEU A 16 -6.19 7.38 5.73
CA LEU A 16 -7.46 7.74 6.36
C LEU A 16 -7.60 7.06 7.72
N SER A 17 -8.47 7.60 8.58
CA SER A 17 -8.78 7.00 9.88
C SER A 17 -10.27 7.20 10.20
N PRO A 18 -10.95 6.22 10.83
CA PRO A 18 -10.46 4.88 11.22
C PRO A 18 -10.29 3.93 10.01
N GLY A 19 -9.55 2.83 10.19
CA GLY A 19 -9.33 1.79 9.17
C GLY A 19 -8.65 0.54 9.75
N ASP A 20 -8.61 -0.53 8.97
CA ASP A 20 -8.08 -1.87 9.32
C ASP A 20 -6.79 -2.25 8.58
N GLY A 21 -6.33 -1.41 7.64
CA GLY A 21 -5.01 -1.53 7.01
C GLY A 21 -3.86 -1.06 7.91
N PHE A 22 -2.74 -0.72 7.27
CA PHE A 22 -1.57 -0.18 7.96
C PHE A 22 -1.86 1.15 8.67
N LYS A 23 -1.31 1.31 9.88
CA LYS A 23 -1.42 2.56 10.64
C LYS A 23 -0.43 3.61 10.13
N TRP A 24 -0.66 4.88 10.48
CA TRP A 24 0.26 6.00 10.17
C TRP A 24 1.71 5.71 10.56
N VAL A 25 1.93 5.10 11.72
CA VAL A 25 3.25 4.72 12.23
C VAL A 25 3.90 3.55 11.47
N GLU A 26 3.17 2.93 10.55
CA GLU A 26 3.60 1.79 9.76
C GLU A 26 3.75 2.13 8.27
N LYS A 27 3.67 3.41 7.89
CA LYS A 27 3.83 3.89 6.50
C LYS A 27 5.11 3.36 5.85
N ASP A 28 6.19 3.27 6.61
CA ASP A 28 7.50 2.77 6.15
C ASP A 28 7.50 1.28 5.80
N LYS A 29 6.47 0.53 6.22
CA LYS A 29 6.27 -0.87 5.81
C LYS A 29 5.68 -0.98 4.40
N ILE A 30 5.21 0.12 3.82
CA ILE A 30 4.50 0.17 2.53
C ILE A 30 5.36 0.87 1.47
N VAL A 31 5.84 2.08 1.79
CA VAL A 31 6.58 2.91 0.84
C VAL A 31 7.90 2.23 0.48
N GLY A 32 8.17 2.14 -0.83
CA GLY A 32 9.34 1.45 -1.37
C GLY A 32 9.18 -0.07 -1.51
N LYS A 33 8.08 -0.67 -1.03
CA LYS A 33 7.77 -2.08 -1.30
C LYS A 33 7.20 -2.26 -2.71
N LYS A 34 7.27 -3.48 -3.23
CA LYS A 34 6.65 -3.84 -4.50
C LYS A 34 5.28 -4.45 -4.30
N ALA A 35 4.31 -4.06 -5.11
CA ALA A 35 3.01 -4.73 -5.17
C ALA A 35 3.17 -6.14 -5.75
N LEU A 36 2.59 -7.15 -5.10
CA LEU A 36 2.55 -8.54 -5.56
C LEU A 36 1.39 -8.78 -6.53
N VAL A 37 0.34 -7.98 -6.43
CA VAL A 37 -0.87 -8.02 -7.26
C VAL A 37 -1.19 -6.61 -7.77
N GLY A 38 -2.09 -6.50 -8.75
CA GLY A 38 -2.64 -5.20 -9.10
C GLY A 38 -3.55 -4.69 -7.97
N ILE A 39 -3.30 -3.48 -7.49
CA ILE A 39 -4.06 -2.84 -6.42
C ILE A 39 -4.95 -1.74 -7.04
N PRO A 40 -6.29 -1.89 -7.01
CA PRO A 40 -7.20 -0.87 -7.54
C PRO A 40 -7.05 0.49 -6.86
N ALA A 41 -7.56 1.54 -7.51
CA ALA A 41 -7.66 2.84 -6.85
C ALA A 41 -8.65 2.77 -5.68
N ASN A 42 -8.35 3.50 -4.60
CA ASN A 42 -9.17 3.55 -3.37
C ASN A 42 -9.31 2.21 -2.64
N GLU A 43 -8.41 1.24 -2.91
CA GLU A 43 -8.36 -0.04 -2.20
C GLU A 43 -7.49 0.06 -0.95
N ILE A 44 -7.82 -0.73 0.09
CA ILE A 44 -6.99 -0.83 1.29
C ILE A 44 -5.82 -1.78 0.99
N ILE A 45 -4.60 -1.35 1.32
CA ILE A 45 -3.40 -2.16 1.13
C ILE A 45 -3.15 -3.04 2.36
N TYR A 46 -3.09 -4.35 2.13
CA TYR A 46 -2.76 -5.35 3.16
C TYR A 46 -1.36 -5.95 2.94
N ALA A 47 -0.82 -6.58 3.98
CA ALA A 47 0.55 -7.10 3.98
C ALA A 47 0.78 -8.19 2.91
N GLU A 48 -0.22 -9.04 2.66
CA GLU A 48 -0.19 -10.09 1.64
C GLU A 48 -0.15 -9.54 0.20
N MET A 49 -0.46 -8.26 0.00
CA MET A 49 -0.42 -7.62 -1.32
C MET A 49 0.95 -7.03 -1.64
N ILE A 50 1.90 -7.00 -0.69
CA ILE A 50 3.20 -6.36 -0.84
C ILE A 50 4.34 -7.32 -0.54
N LYS A 51 5.46 -7.14 -1.25
CA LYS A 51 6.68 -7.91 -1.01
C LYS A 51 7.42 -7.33 0.20
N ILE A 52 7.49 -8.11 1.28
CA ILE A 52 8.22 -7.77 2.51
C ILE A 52 9.74 -7.72 2.24
#